data_AF-A0A419AU16-F1
#
_entry.id   AF-A0A419AU16-F1
#
_cell.length_a   1.000
_cell.length_b   1.000
_cell.length_c   1.000
_cell.angle_alpha   90.00
_cell.angle_beta   90.00
_cell.angle_gamma   90.00
#
_symmetry.space_group_name_H-M   'P 1'
#
loop_
_entity.id
_entity.type
_entity.pdbx_description
1 polymer ?
#
loop_
_entity_poly.entity_id
_entity_poly.type
_entity_poly.pdbx_seq_one_letter_code
_entity_poly.pdbx_strand_id
1 'polypeptide(L)'
;MANMFAVILAVVTLVTGIVWCLERFVWAPARRKKFAAMSGADLADGAVSSKAIQQPGWIETIASVFPVVALVLVVRSFIYEPFQIPSGSMMPTLLIGDFILVEKFAYGIKEPFTQKTLIETGHPKRGDVVVFKYPSDPKVDFIKRVVGVPGDRVSYNPITKQVTIRPSCQGQQACDTALAVTYSNVQPSDFVQTFNQPGLESRSGFYEVPVNDNSVDGVRMGTRKESLGNVTHNILLVPGQQDQLGGYYQQSQQQLATWVVPTGHYFMMGDNRDNSLDSRYWGFVPERNLVGKATAIWMSFEKQEGEWPTGVRLSRIGGIH
;
A
#
# COMPACT_ATOMS: atom_id res chain seq x y z
N MET A 1 -10.98 5.96 -3.18
CA MET A 1 -10.64 6.23 -4.61
C MET A 1 -10.19 4.99 -5.40
N ALA A 2 -9.59 3.96 -4.77
CA ALA A 2 -9.11 2.75 -5.47
C ALA A 2 -10.18 2.03 -6.33
N ASN A 3 -11.41 1.89 -5.81
CA ASN A 3 -12.51 1.24 -6.56
C ASN A 3 -12.89 1.99 -7.83
N MET A 4 -12.80 3.32 -7.86
CA MET A 4 -13.18 4.10 -9.04
C MET A 4 -12.21 3.88 -10.20
N PHE A 5 -10.90 3.88 -9.93
CA PHE A 5 -9.90 3.58 -10.95
C PHE A 5 -9.99 2.12 -11.42
N ALA A 6 -10.37 1.19 -10.54
CA ALA A 6 -10.60 -0.21 -10.94
C ALA A 6 -11.81 -0.34 -11.87
N VAL A 7 -12.93 0.33 -11.54
CA VAL A 7 -14.14 0.35 -12.37
C VAL A 7 -13.87 1.00 -13.72
N ILE A 8 -13.20 2.16 -13.74
CA ILE A 8 -12.84 2.84 -14.99
C ILE A 8 -11.97 1.92 -15.87
N LEU A 9 -10.92 1.32 -15.30
CA LEU A 9 -10.05 0.41 -16.05
C LEU A 9 -10.83 -0.79 -16.59
N ALA A 10 -11.73 -1.38 -15.80
CA ALA A 10 -12.58 -2.48 -16.23
C ALA A 10 -13.53 -2.09 -17.37
N VAL A 11 -14.18 -0.92 -17.27
CA VAL A 11 -15.06 -0.40 -18.33
C VAL A 11 -14.28 -0.11 -19.61
N VAL A 12 -13.11 0.53 -19.51
CA VAL A 12 -12.25 0.80 -20.67
C VAL A 12 -11.78 -0.52 -21.31
N THR A 13 -11.40 -1.51 -20.51
CA THR A 13 -11.02 -2.85 -21.01
C THR A 13 -12.19 -3.54 -21.71
N LEU A 14 -13.41 -3.44 -21.16
CA LEU A 14 -14.61 -4.03 -21.75
C LEU A 14 -14.93 -3.38 -23.10
N VAL A 15 -14.95 -2.05 -23.17
CA VAL A 15 -15.26 -1.31 -24.39
C VAL A 15 -14.22 -1.58 -25.48
N THR A 16 -12.93 -1.48 -25.13
CA THR A 16 -11.83 -1.78 -26.07
C THR A 16 -11.86 -3.25 -26.51
N GLY A 17 -12.22 -4.17 -25.62
CA GLY A 17 -12.39 -5.60 -25.93
C GLY A 17 -13.55 -5.90 -26.87
N ILE A 18 -14.70 -5.22 -26.71
CA ILE A 18 -15.83 -5.34 -27.64
C ILE A 18 -15.42 -4.86 -29.03
N VAL A 19 -14.76 -3.71 -29.13
CA VAL A 19 -14.29 -3.16 -30.42
C VAL A 19 -13.24 -4.09 -31.04
N TRP A 20 -12.30 -4.61 -30.25
CA TRP A 20 -11.31 -5.58 -30.71
C TRP A 20 -11.96 -6.87 -31.23
N CYS A 21 -12.97 -7.40 -30.54
CA CYS A 21 -13.71 -8.58 -30.99
C CYS A 21 -14.48 -8.31 -32.30
N LEU A 22 -15.18 -7.18 -32.42
CA LEU A 22 -15.88 -6.80 -33.65
C LEU A 22 -14.91 -6.65 -34.82
N GLU A 23 -13.78 -6.00 -34.57
CA GLU A 23 -12.72 -5.82 -35.58
C GLU A 23 -12.12 -7.18 -35.99
N ARG A 24 -11.81 -8.05 -35.03
CA ARG A 24 -11.20 -9.37 -35.28
C ARG A 24 -12.14 -10.34 -35.98
N PHE A 25 -13.41 -10.41 -35.59
CA PHE A 25 -14.35 -11.45 -36.00
C PHE A 25 -15.40 -11.00 -37.02
N VAL A 26 -15.71 -9.71 -37.10
CA VAL A 26 -16.77 -9.19 -37.99
C VAL A 26 -16.18 -8.32 -39.11
N TRP A 27 -15.47 -7.26 -38.75
CA TRP A 27 -15.05 -6.25 -39.73
C TRP A 27 -13.82 -6.66 -40.55
N ALA A 28 -12.79 -7.25 -39.94
CA ALA A 28 -11.63 -7.73 -40.71
C ALA A 28 -11.99 -8.84 -41.70
N PRO A 29 -12.81 -9.86 -41.36
CA PRO A 29 -13.27 -10.85 -42.33
C PRO A 29 -14.15 -10.23 -43.42
N ALA A 30 -15.04 -9.28 -43.08
CA ALA A 30 -15.87 -8.59 -44.06
C ALA A 30 -15.04 -7.76 -45.06
N ARG A 31 -14.02 -7.04 -44.60
CA ARG A 31 -13.10 -6.30 -45.48
C ARG A 31 -12.28 -7.23 -46.38
N ARG A 32 -11.81 -8.36 -45.85
CA ARG A 32 -11.12 -9.40 -46.64
C ARG A 32 -12.03 -9.97 -47.74
N LYS A 33 -13.30 -10.24 -47.44
CA LYS A 33 -14.28 -10.70 -48.44
C LYS A 33 -14.56 -9.65 -49.50
N LYS A 34 -14.73 -8.38 -49.12
CA LYS A 34 -14.91 -7.27 -50.07
C LYS A 34 -13.71 -7.14 -51.00
N PHE A 35 -12.50 -7.16 -50.46
CA PHE A 35 -11.27 -7.12 -51.24
C PHE A 35 -11.12 -8.33 -52.19
N ALA A 36 -11.44 -9.54 -51.71
CA ALA A 36 -11.39 -10.75 -52.53
C ALA A 36 -12.44 -10.79 -53.66
N ALA A 37 -13.50 -9.98 -53.57
CA ALA A 37 -14.55 -9.87 -54.57
C ALA A 37 -14.33 -8.72 -55.59
N MET A 38 -13.25 -7.94 -55.45
CA MET A 38 -12.94 -6.83 -56.37
C MET A 38 -12.37 -7.34 -57.70
N SER A 39 -12.78 -6.70 -58.81
CA SER A 39 -12.29 -7.04 -60.15
C SER A 39 -10.90 -6.46 -60.41
N GLY A 40 -10.19 -6.96 -61.44
CA GLY A 40 -8.87 -6.44 -61.82
C GLY A 40 -8.86 -4.94 -62.18
N ALA A 41 -9.99 -4.40 -62.65
CA ALA A 41 -10.16 -2.97 -62.93
C ALA A 41 -10.33 -2.15 -61.63
N ASP A 42 -11.04 -2.68 -60.63
CA ASP A 42 -11.23 -2.02 -59.32
C ASP A 42 -9.94 -2.00 -58.48
N LEU A 43 -9.06 -2.98 -58.70
CA LEU A 43 -7.73 -3.04 -58.09
C LEU A 43 -6.73 -2.07 -58.75
N ALA A 44 -6.92 -1.77 -60.04
CA ALA A 44 -6.13 -0.79 -60.77
C ALA A 44 -6.52 0.66 -60.41
N ASP A 45 -7.77 0.89 -59.99
CA ASP A 45 -8.23 2.17 -59.45
C ASP A 45 -7.89 2.30 -57.95
N GLY A 46 -6.72 2.87 -57.67
CA GLY A 46 -6.17 3.01 -56.32
C GLY A 46 -7.08 3.75 -55.32
N ALA A 47 -8.01 4.59 -55.79
CA ALA A 47 -8.99 5.28 -54.95
C ALA A 47 -10.10 4.35 -54.43
N VAL A 48 -10.50 3.35 -55.22
CA VAL A 48 -11.55 2.37 -54.87
C VAL A 48 -10.98 1.29 -53.96
N SER A 49 -9.79 0.78 -54.30
CA SER A 49 -9.04 -0.18 -53.49
C SER A 49 -8.72 0.37 -52.09
N SER A 50 -8.25 1.62 -51.99
CA SER A 50 -7.93 2.25 -50.69
C SER A 50 -9.16 2.46 -49.80
N LYS A 51 -10.30 2.90 -50.34
CA LYS A 51 -11.56 3.05 -49.57
C LYS A 51 -12.15 1.72 -49.09
N ALA A 52 -11.98 0.63 -49.85
CA ALA A 52 -12.48 -0.68 -49.46
C ALA A 52 -11.66 -1.32 -48.31
N ILE A 53 -10.38 -0.95 -48.20
CA ILE A 53 -9.44 -1.46 -47.20
C ILE A 53 -9.36 -0.53 -45.98
N GLN A 54 -9.65 0.77 -46.14
CA GLN A 54 -9.52 1.76 -45.08
C GLN A 54 -10.35 1.39 -43.85
N GLN A 55 -9.64 1.12 -42.76
CA GLN A 55 -10.23 1.06 -41.45
C GLN A 55 -10.48 2.48 -40.95
N PRO A 56 -11.60 2.76 -40.26
CA PRO A 56 -11.75 3.99 -39.50
C PRO A 56 -10.62 4.07 -38.47
N GLY A 57 -9.76 5.10 -38.54
CA GLY A 57 -8.55 5.18 -37.70
C GLY A 57 -8.79 5.16 -36.19
N TRP A 58 -10.00 5.50 -35.73
CA TRP A 58 -10.40 5.37 -34.33
C TRP A 58 -10.59 3.91 -33.89
N ILE A 59 -11.01 3.01 -34.78
CA ILE A 59 -11.15 1.57 -34.50
C ILE A 59 -9.79 0.92 -34.34
N GLU A 60 -8.85 1.26 -35.22
CA GLU A 60 -7.47 0.77 -35.16
C GLU A 60 -6.78 1.20 -33.85
N THR A 61 -6.93 2.47 -33.48
CA THR A 61 -6.40 2.98 -32.21
C THR A 61 -7.01 2.25 -31.01
N ILE A 62 -8.34 2.09 -30.95
CA ILE A 62 -9.00 1.42 -29.80
C ILE A 62 -8.65 -0.07 -29.73
N ALA A 63 -8.64 -0.77 -30.85
CA ALA A 63 -8.34 -2.20 -30.89
C ALA A 63 -6.87 -2.50 -30.57
N SER A 64 -5.92 -1.65 -31.01
CA SER A 64 -4.50 -1.84 -30.72
C SER A 64 -4.14 -1.61 -29.25
N VAL A 65 -4.90 -0.76 -28.53
CA VAL A 65 -4.70 -0.49 -27.11
C VAL A 65 -5.26 -1.62 -26.21
N PHE A 66 -6.22 -2.42 -26.69
CA PHE A 66 -6.87 -3.47 -25.89
C PHE A 66 -5.90 -4.46 -25.22
N PRO A 67 -4.92 -5.08 -25.90
CA PRO A 67 -4.03 -6.05 -25.26
C PRO A 67 -3.23 -5.45 -24.10
N VAL A 68 -2.81 -4.18 -24.23
CA VAL A 68 -2.06 -3.46 -23.20
C VAL A 68 -2.96 -3.19 -22.00
N VAL A 69 -4.15 -2.63 -22.22
CA VAL A 69 -5.10 -2.31 -21.14
C VAL A 69 -5.60 -3.58 -20.44
N ALA A 70 -5.86 -4.65 -21.20
CA ALA A 70 -6.25 -5.96 -20.66
C ALA A 70 -5.14 -6.57 -19.80
N LEU A 71 -3.88 -6.50 -20.25
CA LEU A 71 -2.74 -6.95 -19.45
C LEU A 71 -2.63 -6.15 -18.15
N VAL A 72 -2.75 -4.82 -18.21
CA VAL A 72 -2.74 -3.96 -17.01
C VAL A 72 -3.91 -4.30 -16.07
N LEU A 73 -5.10 -4.57 -16.59
CA LEU A 73 -6.25 -5.02 -15.80
C LEU A 73 -5.93 -6.33 -15.07
N VAL A 74 -5.39 -7.33 -15.76
CA VAL A 74 -5.06 -8.64 -15.17
C VAL A 74 -3.97 -8.50 -14.10
N VAL A 75 -2.87 -7.83 -14.44
CA VAL A 75 -1.76 -7.61 -13.50
C VAL A 75 -2.26 -6.86 -12.26
N ARG A 76 -3.10 -5.84 -12.43
CA ARG A 76 -3.61 -5.04 -11.31
C ARG A 76 -4.68 -5.76 -10.49
N SER A 77 -5.56 -6.52 -11.13
CA SER A 77 -6.66 -7.20 -10.44
C SER A 77 -6.13 -8.33 -9.55
N PHE A 78 -5.06 -8.98 -10.00
CA PHE A 78 -4.59 -10.22 -9.40
C PHE A 78 -3.19 -10.11 -8.78
N ILE A 79 -2.22 -9.48 -9.44
CA ILE A 79 -0.81 -9.56 -9.06
C ILE A 79 -0.37 -8.41 -8.14
N TYR A 80 -0.33 -7.18 -8.67
CA TYR A 80 0.21 -6.00 -7.97
C TYR A 80 -0.73 -4.81 -8.07
N GLU A 81 -1.03 -4.19 -6.94
CA GLU A 81 -1.81 -2.96 -6.89
C GLU A 81 -0.94 -1.78 -6.44
N PRO A 82 -0.89 -0.69 -7.23
CA PRO A 82 -0.13 0.50 -6.84
C PRO A 82 -0.92 1.33 -5.82
N PHE A 83 -0.26 1.74 -4.74
CA PHE A 83 -0.82 2.66 -3.75
C PHE A 83 0.07 3.89 -3.60
N GLN A 84 -0.55 5.05 -3.38
CA GLN A 84 0.16 6.26 -2.96
C GLN A 84 0.10 6.38 -1.44
N ILE A 85 1.20 6.80 -0.82
CA ILE A 85 1.31 7.05 0.63
C ILE A 85 0.92 8.50 0.93
N PRO A 86 -0.24 8.75 1.58
CA PRO A 86 -0.71 10.10 1.84
C PRO A 86 -0.24 10.68 3.18
N SER A 87 0.22 9.85 4.12
CA SER A 87 0.53 10.23 5.51
C SER A 87 1.87 9.70 5.99
N GLY A 88 2.43 10.35 7.03
CA GLY A 88 3.75 10.05 7.61
C GLY A 88 3.79 8.93 8.67
N SER A 89 2.71 8.16 8.84
CA SER A 89 2.61 7.16 9.93
C SER A 89 3.59 5.97 9.82
N MET A 90 4.14 5.73 8.63
CA MET A 90 5.10 4.66 8.35
C MET A 90 6.54 5.19 8.14
N MET A 91 6.81 6.45 8.50
CA MET A 91 8.16 6.99 8.42
C MET A 91 9.11 6.29 9.42
N PRO A 92 10.38 6.07 9.07
CA PRO A 92 11.06 6.53 7.86
C PRO A 92 10.96 5.53 6.69
N THR A 93 10.36 4.36 6.93
CA THR A 93 10.22 3.26 5.95
C THR A 93 9.45 3.73 4.72
N LEU A 94 8.30 4.38 4.92
CA LEU A 94 7.49 4.98 3.86
C LEU A 94 7.24 6.46 4.16
N LEU A 95 7.52 7.31 3.18
CA LEU A 95 7.35 8.75 3.27
C LEU A 95 6.10 9.20 2.51
N ILE A 96 5.58 10.38 2.88
CA ILE A 96 4.51 11.04 2.13
C ILE A 96 4.97 11.24 0.69
N GLY A 97 4.17 10.82 -0.28
CA GLY A 97 4.50 10.89 -1.71
C GLY A 97 5.21 9.65 -2.27
N ASP A 98 5.50 8.63 -1.47
CA ASP A 98 5.91 7.32 -1.99
C ASP A 98 4.75 6.63 -2.74
N PHE A 99 5.08 5.93 -3.82
CA PHE A 99 4.20 5.03 -4.53
C PHE A 99 4.73 3.61 -4.40
N ILE A 100 3.92 2.74 -3.78
CA ILE A 100 4.29 1.38 -3.44
C ILE A 100 3.60 0.36 -4.33
N LEU A 101 4.24 -0.79 -4.52
CA LEU A 101 3.65 -2.00 -5.10
C LEU A 101 3.20 -2.94 -3.99
N VAL A 102 1.91 -3.27 -4.01
CA VAL A 102 1.30 -4.18 -3.05
C VAL A 102 1.00 -5.51 -3.72
N GLU A 103 1.60 -6.58 -3.22
CA GLU A 103 1.35 -7.96 -3.64
C GLU A 103 0.08 -8.48 -2.96
N LYS A 104 -0.99 -8.68 -3.76
CA LYS A 104 -2.30 -9.08 -3.23
C LYS A 104 -2.36 -10.56 -2.90
N PHE A 105 -1.65 -11.37 -3.67
CA PHE A 105 -1.59 -12.82 -3.49
C PHE A 105 -0.81 -13.27 -2.27
N ALA A 106 -0.10 -12.39 -1.58
CA ALA A 106 0.64 -12.76 -0.37
C ALA A 106 -0.29 -13.37 0.71
N TYR A 107 -1.56 -12.93 0.76
CA TYR A 107 -2.51 -13.27 1.83
C TYR A 107 -3.86 -13.77 1.30
N GLY A 108 -3.82 -14.53 0.22
CA GLY A 108 -4.97 -15.12 -0.44
C GLY A 108 -5.42 -14.36 -1.69
N ILE A 109 -5.86 -15.10 -2.71
CA ILE A 109 -6.50 -14.51 -3.89
C ILE A 109 -7.90 -14.08 -3.49
N LYS A 110 -8.14 -12.77 -3.43
CA LYS A 110 -9.47 -12.22 -3.11
C LYS A 110 -10.22 -11.86 -4.37
N GLU A 111 -11.53 -12.12 -4.35
CA GLU A 111 -12.43 -11.71 -5.42
C GLU A 111 -12.49 -10.17 -5.49
N PRO A 112 -12.35 -9.54 -6.67
CA PRO A 112 -12.19 -8.09 -6.81
C PRO A 112 -13.36 -7.24 -6.28
N PHE A 113 -14.59 -7.77 -6.21
CA PHE A 113 -15.77 -7.00 -5.77
C PHE A 113 -16.15 -7.26 -4.31
N THR A 114 -16.25 -8.52 -3.91
CA THR A 114 -16.73 -8.98 -2.61
C THR A 114 -15.61 -9.25 -1.61
N GLN A 115 -14.34 -9.23 -2.07
CA GLN A 115 -13.13 -9.50 -1.28
C GLN A 115 -13.15 -10.84 -0.54
N LYS A 116 -14.00 -11.78 -0.95
CA LYS A 116 -13.99 -13.15 -0.44
C LYS A 116 -12.71 -13.85 -0.91
N THR A 117 -12.04 -14.52 0.01
CA THR A 117 -10.85 -15.32 -0.29
C THR A 117 -11.26 -16.52 -1.12
N LEU A 118 -10.77 -16.60 -2.35
CA LEU A 118 -11.00 -17.71 -3.29
C LEU A 118 -9.99 -18.83 -3.07
N ILE A 119 -8.73 -18.46 -2.83
CA ILE A 119 -7.61 -19.39 -2.62
C ILE A 119 -6.76 -18.85 -1.48
N GLU A 120 -6.57 -19.66 -0.43
CA GLU A 120 -5.65 -19.36 0.66
C GLU A 120 -4.21 -19.64 0.20
N THR A 121 -3.37 -18.61 0.17
CA THR A 121 -1.98 -18.72 -0.32
C THR A 121 -0.94 -18.45 0.77
N GLY A 122 -1.29 -17.69 1.82
CA GLY A 122 -0.39 -17.37 2.92
C GLY A 122 -1.02 -16.48 3.98
N HIS A 123 -0.27 -16.26 5.06
CA HIS A 123 -0.63 -15.37 6.16
C HIS A 123 0.48 -14.33 6.40
N PRO A 124 0.15 -13.11 6.83
CA PRO A 124 1.14 -12.11 7.22
C PRO A 124 2.11 -12.64 8.26
N LYS A 125 3.39 -12.42 7.98
CA LYS A 125 4.46 -12.71 8.91
C LYS A 125 4.72 -11.48 9.75
N ARG A 126 5.29 -11.71 10.92
CA ARG A 126 5.75 -10.62 11.80
C ARG A 126 6.78 -9.77 11.06
N GLY A 127 6.64 -8.46 11.20
CA GLY A 127 7.48 -7.48 10.51
C GLY A 127 7.01 -7.15 9.09
N ASP A 128 6.04 -7.86 8.50
CA ASP A 128 5.51 -7.50 7.18
C ASP A 128 4.81 -6.14 7.22
N VAL A 129 5.04 -5.34 6.17
CA VAL A 129 4.28 -4.10 5.94
C VAL A 129 3.05 -4.45 5.11
N VAL A 130 1.86 -4.17 5.64
CA VAL A 130 0.60 -4.67 5.10
C VAL A 130 -0.39 -3.54 4.87
N VAL A 131 -1.01 -3.55 3.69
CA VAL A 131 -2.18 -2.71 3.38
C VAL A 131 -3.44 -3.46 3.80
N PHE A 132 -4.36 -2.80 4.47
CA PHE A 132 -5.63 -3.36 4.92
C PHE A 132 -6.73 -2.30 4.96
N LYS A 133 -7.98 -2.74 4.86
CA LYS A 133 -9.18 -1.92 5.04
C LYS A 133 -9.33 -1.58 6.52
N TYR A 134 -9.39 -0.30 6.87
CA TYR A 134 -9.50 0.14 8.26
C TYR A 134 -10.74 -0.50 8.93
N PRO A 135 -10.60 -1.18 10.08
CA PRO A 135 -11.71 -1.94 10.67
C PRO A 135 -12.97 -1.12 10.99
N SER A 136 -12.81 0.14 11.42
CA SER A 136 -13.94 1.01 11.79
C SER A 136 -14.57 1.70 10.57
N ASP A 137 -13.81 1.94 9.51
CA ASP A 137 -14.32 2.42 8.22
C ASP A 137 -13.62 1.70 7.04
N PRO A 138 -14.21 0.60 6.54
CA PRO A 138 -13.62 -0.18 5.45
C PRO A 138 -13.49 0.57 4.12
N LYS A 139 -13.99 1.80 3.99
CA LYS A 139 -13.80 2.60 2.77
C LYS A 139 -12.38 3.16 2.68
N VAL A 140 -11.64 3.18 3.79
CA VAL A 140 -10.29 3.74 3.88
C VAL A 140 -9.27 2.62 3.98
N ASP A 141 -8.22 2.71 3.15
CA ASP A 141 -7.08 1.80 3.19
C ASP A 141 -6.00 2.35 4.11
N PHE A 142 -5.50 1.51 5.02
CA PHE A 142 -4.42 1.80 5.94
C PHE A 142 -3.22 0.93 5.60
N ILE A 143 -2.03 1.43 5.89
CA ILE A 143 -0.77 0.69 5.81
C ILE A 143 -0.05 0.76 7.15
N LYS A 144 0.32 -0.40 7.68
CA LYS A 144 1.03 -0.56 8.96
C LYS A 144 1.91 -1.80 8.93
N ARG A 145 2.80 -1.93 9.91
CA ARG A 145 3.62 -3.12 10.13
C ARG A 145 2.92 -4.10 11.05
N VAL A 146 2.97 -5.38 10.71
CA VAL A 146 2.46 -6.48 11.54
C VAL A 146 3.43 -6.70 12.70
N VAL A 147 3.03 -6.31 13.90
CA VAL A 147 3.83 -6.52 15.11
C VAL A 147 3.39 -7.79 15.85
N GLY A 148 2.08 -8.02 15.95
CA GLY A 148 1.52 -9.23 16.56
C GLY A 148 0.75 -10.07 15.56
N VAL A 149 1.00 -11.38 15.59
CA VAL A 149 0.28 -12.41 14.82
C VAL A 149 -0.68 -13.18 15.74
N PRO A 150 -1.64 -13.96 15.20
CA PRO A 150 -2.60 -14.72 16.00
C PRO A 150 -1.98 -15.48 17.18
N GLY A 151 -2.52 -15.25 18.37
CA GLY A 151 -2.05 -15.84 19.62
C GLY A 151 -1.01 -15.01 20.38
N ASP A 152 -0.28 -14.09 19.74
CA ASP A 152 0.73 -13.31 20.46
C ASP A 152 0.14 -12.51 21.62
N ARG A 153 0.85 -12.49 22.75
CA ARG A 153 0.68 -11.45 23.77
C ARG A 153 1.66 -10.32 23.50
N VAL A 154 1.14 -9.18 23.07
CA VAL A 154 1.86 -7.95 22.78
C VAL A 154 1.70 -6.99 23.94
N SER A 155 2.80 -6.44 24.44
CA SER A 155 2.81 -5.37 25.44
C SER A 155 3.64 -4.21 24.93
N TYR A 156 3.19 -2.98 25.15
CA TYR A 156 3.90 -1.77 24.73
C TYR A 156 4.23 -0.89 25.93
N ASN A 157 5.50 -0.53 26.08
CA ASN A 157 5.93 0.41 27.10
C ASN A 157 5.87 1.84 26.53
N PRO A 158 4.94 2.70 26.99
CA PRO A 158 4.76 4.07 26.46
C PRO A 158 5.90 5.02 26.82
N ILE A 159 6.73 4.68 27.81
CA ILE A 159 7.87 5.49 28.26
C ILE A 159 9.09 5.16 27.40
N THR A 160 9.46 3.87 27.29
CA THR A 160 10.63 3.45 26.51
C THR A 160 10.32 3.29 25.02
N LYS A 161 9.04 3.32 24.64
CA LYS A 161 8.51 3.12 23.28
C LYS A 161 8.86 1.75 22.69
N GLN A 162 8.97 0.74 23.56
CA GLN A 162 9.40 -0.62 23.21
C GLN A 162 8.23 -1.59 23.26
N VAL A 163 8.23 -2.53 22.33
CA VAL A 163 7.28 -3.64 22.26
C VAL A 163 7.93 -4.87 22.89
N THR A 164 7.17 -5.58 23.71
CA THR A 164 7.49 -6.93 24.17
C THR A 164 6.47 -7.89 23.59
N ILE A 165 6.94 -9.00 23.00
CA ILE A 165 6.03 -9.99 22.43
C ILE A 165 6.32 -11.37 22.98
N ARG A 166 5.28 -12.04 23.46
CA ARG A 166 5.31 -13.43 23.90
C ARG A 166 4.39 -14.25 22.99
N PRO A 167 4.93 -15.10 22.11
CA PRO A 167 4.10 -15.95 21.26
C PRO A 167 3.19 -16.87 22.08
N SER A 168 1.95 -17.10 21.62
CA SER A 168 1.11 -18.14 22.22
C SER A 168 1.56 -19.50 21.72
N CYS A 169 1.81 -20.38 22.67
CA CYS A 169 2.06 -21.77 22.39
C CYS A 169 0.74 -22.51 22.38
N GLN A 170 0.33 -22.91 21.18
CA GLN A 170 -0.76 -23.83 20.96
C GLN A 170 -0.41 -25.19 21.60
N GLY A 171 -0.74 -25.36 22.88
CA GLY A 171 -0.76 -26.67 23.54
C GLY A 171 0.57 -27.26 24.02
N GLN A 172 1.68 -26.51 24.05
CA GLN A 172 2.92 -26.97 24.72
C GLN A 172 3.24 -26.13 25.96
N GLN A 173 3.57 -26.88 27.01
CA GLN A 173 3.80 -26.44 28.38
C GLN A 173 5.06 -25.56 28.46
N ALA A 174 4.90 -24.39 29.08
CA ALA A 174 5.92 -23.35 29.34
C ALA A 174 6.48 -22.62 28.10
N CYS A 175 5.80 -21.55 27.71
CA CYS A 175 6.35 -20.53 26.80
C CYS A 175 6.73 -19.28 27.57
N ASP A 176 7.82 -19.43 28.31
CA ASP A 176 8.46 -18.34 29.05
C ASP A 176 9.46 -17.56 28.17
N THR A 177 9.75 -18.03 26.96
CA THR A 177 10.66 -17.35 26.03
C THR A 177 9.93 -16.27 25.23
N ALA A 178 10.12 -15.03 25.66
CA ALA A 178 9.75 -13.86 24.86
C ALA A 178 10.48 -13.91 23.50
N LEU A 179 9.81 -13.45 22.44
CA LEU A 179 10.49 -13.22 21.16
C LEU A 179 11.63 -12.22 21.41
N ALA A 180 12.79 -12.48 20.83
CA ALA A 180 13.91 -11.55 20.86
C ALA A 180 13.54 -10.26 20.11
N VAL A 181 13.04 -9.27 20.85
CA VAL A 181 12.83 -7.91 20.36
C VAL A 181 13.96 -7.04 20.87
N THR A 182 14.78 -6.52 19.96
CA THR A 182 15.97 -5.73 20.31
C THR A 182 15.91 -4.35 19.66
N TYR A 183 16.57 -3.39 20.33
CA TYR A 183 16.60 -2.00 19.92
C TYR A 183 18.03 -1.49 19.86
N SER A 184 18.36 -0.73 18.83
CA SER A 184 19.57 0.09 18.85
C SER A 184 19.39 1.31 19.74
N ASN A 185 20.50 1.99 20.03
CA ASN A 185 20.46 3.32 20.65
C ASN A 185 19.67 4.30 19.77
N VAL A 186 18.98 5.23 20.41
CA VAL A 186 18.32 6.35 19.73
C VAL A 186 19.38 7.31 19.21
N GLN A 187 19.23 7.73 17.95
CA GLN A 187 20.06 8.73 17.29
C GLN A 187 19.18 9.83 16.69
N PRO A 188 19.70 11.04 16.44
CA PRO A 188 18.97 12.03 15.67
C PRO A 188 18.64 11.50 14.27
N SER A 189 17.41 11.73 13.80
CA SER A 189 17.02 11.41 12.41
C SER A 189 17.19 12.62 11.50
N ASP A 190 17.12 12.39 10.19
CA ASP A 190 17.04 13.44 9.18
C ASP A 190 15.66 14.11 9.12
N PHE A 191 14.73 13.80 10.03
CA PHE A 191 13.38 14.38 10.01
C PHE A 191 13.17 15.39 11.14
N VAL A 192 12.63 16.56 10.78
CA VAL A 192 12.14 17.58 11.69
C VAL A 192 10.62 17.66 11.55
N GLN A 193 9.92 17.50 12.66
CA GLN A 193 8.47 17.69 12.73
C GLN A 193 8.18 19.13 13.13
N THR A 194 7.44 19.84 12.30
CA THR A 194 6.95 21.18 12.63
C THR A 194 5.54 21.08 13.23
N PHE A 195 5.24 21.98 14.16
CA PHE A 195 3.93 22.08 14.79
C PHE A 195 3.30 23.42 14.42
N ASN A 196 1.98 23.45 14.33
CA ASN A 196 1.26 24.70 14.09
C ASN A 196 1.61 25.68 15.22
N GLN A 197 2.26 26.80 14.88
CA GLN A 197 2.39 27.93 15.80
C GLN A 197 1.09 28.74 15.78
N PRO A 198 0.52 29.12 16.95
CA PRO A 198 -0.66 29.98 16.97
C PRO A 198 -0.39 31.29 16.22
N GLY A 199 -1.15 31.56 15.15
CA GLY A 199 -1.06 32.81 14.37
C GLY A 199 -0.33 32.72 13.02
N LEU A 200 0.30 31.58 12.67
CA LEU A 200 0.79 31.32 11.31
C LEU A 200 -0.08 30.25 10.63
N GLU A 201 -0.38 30.43 9.33
CA GLU A 201 -1.00 29.41 8.47
C GLU A 201 -0.06 28.23 8.15
N SER A 202 0.92 27.94 9.01
CA SER A 202 1.82 26.81 8.81
C SER A 202 1.17 25.54 9.33
N ARG A 203 0.93 24.59 8.42
CA ARG A 203 0.45 23.24 8.73
C ARG A 203 1.60 22.41 9.31
N SER A 204 1.30 21.54 10.27
CA SER A 204 2.24 20.54 10.78
C SER A 204 2.74 19.67 9.64
N GLY A 205 4.05 19.54 9.51
CA GLY A 205 4.68 18.81 8.42
C GLY A 205 5.93 18.04 8.87
N PHE A 206 6.45 17.22 7.97
CA PHE A 206 7.66 16.44 8.20
C PHE A 206 8.70 16.84 7.15
N TYR A 207 9.77 17.50 7.58
CA TYR A 207 10.80 18.02 6.69
C TYR A 207 12.07 17.18 6.81
N GLU A 208 12.62 16.78 5.67
CA GLU A 208 13.90 16.08 5.61
C GLU A 208 15.02 17.12 5.63
N VAL A 209 15.74 17.18 6.74
CA VAL A 209 16.75 18.20 7.04
C VAL A 209 17.97 17.48 7.63
N PRO A 210 19.18 17.65 7.04
CA PRO A 210 20.41 17.05 7.55
C PRO A 210 20.59 17.30 9.05
N VAL A 211 21.16 16.34 9.78
CA VAL A 211 21.28 16.41 11.26
C VAL A 211 21.99 17.68 11.75
N ASN A 212 22.95 18.21 10.98
CA ASN A 212 23.71 19.42 11.33
C ASN A 212 23.04 20.73 10.88
N ASP A 213 21.89 20.65 10.22
CA ASP A 213 21.14 21.79 9.74
C ASP A 213 19.96 22.11 10.68
N ASN A 214 19.88 23.38 11.08
CA ASN A 214 18.88 23.96 11.96
C ASN A 214 18.01 25.00 11.23
N SER A 215 17.94 24.91 9.90
CA SER A 215 17.17 25.81 9.04
C SER A 215 15.65 25.74 9.26
N VAL A 216 15.15 24.64 9.82
CA VAL A 216 13.72 24.42 10.07
C VAL A 216 13.42 24.49 11.57
N ASP A 217 12.51 25.39 11.93
CA ASP A 217 11.99 25.52 13.31
C ASP A 217 10.99 24.39 13.60
N GLY A 218 11.40 23.42 14.43
CA GLY A 218 10.61 22.25 14.77
C GLY A 218 11.35 21.30 15.70
N VAL A 219 10.73 20.15 15.98
CA VAL A 219 11.32 19.11 16.83
C VAL A 219 12.02 18.08 15.94
N ARG A 220 13.34 17.94 16.10
CA ARG A 220 14.10 16.88 15.45
C ARG A 220 13.69 15.52 16.02
N MET A 221 13.23 14.63 15.16
CA MET A 221 12.79 13.31 15.55
C MET A 221 13.98 12.40 15.85
N GLY A 222 13.84 11.50 16.81
CA GLY A 222 14.77 10.42 17.07
C GLY A 222 14.48 9.21 16.18
N THR A 223 15.52 8.50 15.75
CA THR A 223 15.42 7.22 15.04
C THR A 223 16.17 6.13 15.78
N ARG A 224 15.68 4.89 15.70
CA ARG A 224 16.42 3.68 16.12
C ARG A 224 15.97 2.49 15.31
N LYS A 225 16.80 1.44 15.29
CA LYS A 225 16.45 0.14 14.73
C LYS A 225 15.66 -0.67 15.76
N GLU A 226 14.57 -1.28 15.31
CA GLU A 226 13.80 -2.31 16.02
C GLU A 226 13.93 -3.63 15.26
N SER A 227 14.33 -4.69 15.97
CA SER A 227 14.37 -6.05 15.43
C SER A 227 13.23 -6.86 16.01
N LEU A 228 12.27 -7.28 15.18
CA LEU A 228 11.17 -8.16 15.55
C LEU A 228 11.54 -9.60 15.15
N GLY A 229 12.32 -10.28 15.98
CA GLY A 229 12.91 -11.57 15.61
C GLY A 229 13.98 -11.40 14.53
N ASN A 230 13.69 -11.80 13.29
CA ASN A 230 14.62 -11.70 12.16
C ASN A 230 14.39 -10.48 11.25
N VAL A 231 13.34 -9.69 11.48
CA VAL A 231 13.04 -8.49 10.68
C VAL A 231 13.51 -7.26 11.42
N THR A 232 14.51 -6.55 10.86
CA THR A 232 15.03 -5.30 11.41
C THR A 232 14.57 -4.12 10.55
N HIS A 233 13.98 -3.11 11.19
CA HIS A 233 13.51 -1.89 10.53
C HIS A 233 13.78 -0.65 11.40
N ASN A 234 13.64 0.54 10.83
CA ASN A 234 13.80 1.79 11.57
C ASN A 234 12.44 2.29 12.06
N ILE A 235 12.43 2.93 13.23
CA ILE A 235 11.25 3.62 13.78
C ILE A 235 11.60 5.05 14.13
N LEU A 236 10.64 5.97 13.97
CA LEU A 236 10.75 7.36 14.42
C LEU A 236 10.03 7.57 15.74
N LEU A 237 10.63 8.41 16.57
CA LEU A 237 10.17 8.82 17.90
C LEU A 237 10.21 10.35 17.99
N VAL A 238 9.25 10.96 18.67
CA VAL A 238 9.27 12.39 19.00
C VAL A 238 9.87 12.53 20.41
N PRO A 239 11.06 13.17 20.56
CA PRO A 239 11.68 13.32 21.86
C PRO A 239 10.76 13.97 22.89
N GLY A 240 10.64 13.36 24.07
CA GLY A 240 9.81 13.86 25.16
C GLY A 240 8.31 13.62 25.02
N GLN A 241 7.81 13.17 23.87
CA GLN A 241 6.39 12.87 23.69
C GLN A 241 6.02 11.53 24.36
N GLN A 242 4.95 11.53 25.15
CA GLN A 242 4.39 10.33 25.78
C GLN A 242 3.00 10.02 25.23
N ASP A 243 2.66 8.74 25.12
CA ASP A 243 1.34 8.31 24.66
C ASP A 243 0.30 8.60 25.76
N GLN A 244 -0.84 9.17 25.37
CA GLN A 244 -1.99 9.30 26.26
C GLN A 244 -2.70 7.95 26.39
N LEU A 245 -2.35 7.19 27.43
CA LEU A 245 -2.85 5.83 27.63
C LEU A 245 -4.38 5.71 27.70
N GLY A 246 -5.09 6.77 28.10
CA GLY A 246 -6.56 6.80 28.11
C GLY A 246 -7.19 6.71 26.71
N GLY A 247 -6.43 6.98 25.65
CA GLY A 247 -6.88 6.83 24.27
C GLY A 247 -6.63 5.43 23.69
N TYR A 248 -5.96 4.53 24.43
CA TYR A 248 -5.70 3.19 23.94
C TYR A 248 -6.96 2.32 23.91
N TYR A 249 -7.05 1.46 22.91
CA TYR A 249 -7.97 0.34 22.91
C TYR A 249 -7.62 -0.59 24.09
N GLN A 250 -8.54 -0.73 25.05
CA GLN A 250 -8.39 -1.65 26.17
C GLN A 250 -9.10 -2.97 25.87
N GLN A 251 -8.34 -4.05 25.72
CA GLN A 251 -8.91 -5.38 25.59
C GLN A 251 -9.43 -5.86 26.96
N SER A 252 -10.65 -6.41 26.97
CA SER A 252 -11.25 -6.97 28.18
C SER A 252 -10.32 -8.01 28.83
N GLN A 253 -10.24 -7.97 30.16
CA GLN A 253 -9.40 -8.86 30.99
C GLN A 253 -7.88 -8.72 30.77
N GLN A 254 -7.42 -7.71 30.03
CA GLN A 254 -5.98 -7.41 29.89
C GLN A 254 -5.59 -6.13 30.64
N GLN A 255 -4.32 -6.07 31.04
CA GLN A 255 -3.71 -4.85 31.57
C GLN A 255 -3.63 -3.78 30.48
N LEU A 256 -3.61 -2.51 30.89
CA LEU A 256 -3.43 -1.40 29.96
C LEU A 256 -2.13 -1.56 29.15
N ALA A 257 -2.17 -1.19 27.86
CA ALA A 257 -1.08 -1.38 26.92
C ALA A 257 -0.61 -2.84 26.74
N THR A 258 -1.48 -3.81 27.01
CA THR A 258 -1.25 -5.24 26.77
C THR A 258 -2.43 -5.86 26.05
N TRP A 259 -2.15 -6.66 25.03
CA TRP A 259 -3.14 -7.27 24.16
C TRP A 259 -2.76 -8.71 23.84
N VAL A 260 -3.75 -9.60 23.79
CA VAL A 260 -3.62 -10.95 23.25
C VAL A 260 -4.32 -10.98 21.90
N VAL A 261 -3.55 -11.21 20.83
CA VAL A 261 -4.02 -11.17 19.46
C VAL A 261 -4.96 -12.36 19.21
N PRO A 262 -6.25 -12.13 18.88
CA PRO A 262 -7.20 -13.21 18.62
C PRO A 262 -6.83 -14.03 17.37
N THR A 263 -7.38 -15.24 17.27
CA THR A 263 -7.27 -16.05 16.06
C THR A 263 -7.83 -15.30 14.83
N GLY A 264 -7.13 -15.37 13.70
CA GLY A 264 -7.52 -14.68 12.46
C GLY A 264 -7.42 -13.16 12.53
N HIS A 265 -6.71 -12.61 13.51
CA HIS A 265 -6.50 -11.17 13.68
C HIS A 265 -5.01 -10.84 13.79
N TYR A 266 -4.69 -9.57 13.54
CA TYR A 266 -3.32 -9.05 13.56
C TYR A 266 -3.25 -7.74 14.35
N PHE A 267 -2.14 -7.53 15.06
CA PHE A 267 -1.83 -6.28 15.76
C PHE A 267 -0.85 -5.46 14.92
N MET A 268 -1.31 -4.29 14.50
CA MET A 268 -0.63 -3.43 13.53
C MET A 268 -0.07 -2.19 14.21
N MET A 269 1.16 -1.78 13.88
CA MET A 269 1.76 -0.54 14.37
C MET A 269 2.42 0.25 13.24
N GLY A 270 2.45 1.58 13.38
CA GLY A 270 3.23 2.45 12.50
C GLY A 270 4.69 2.52 12.92
N ASP A 271 5.58 2.69 11.94
CA ASP A 271 7.01 2.90 12.19
C ASP A 271 7.27 4.30 12.76
N ASN A 272 6.42 5.28 12.47
CA ASN A 272 6.42 6.59 13.11
C ASN A 272 5.57 6.52 14.39
N ARG A 273 6.18 6.07 15.49
CA ARG A 273 5.47 5.57 16.68
C ARG A 273 4.58 6.60 17.34
N ASP A 274 5.00 7.84 17.36
CA ASP A 274 4.29 8.93 18.04
C ASP A 274 3.30 9.66 17.11
N ASN A 275 3.35 9.38 15.80
CA ASN A 275 2.46 9.95 14.78
C ASN A 275 1.69 8.87 14.02
N SER A 276 1.25 7.83 14.73
CA SER A 276 0.53 6.70 14.12
C SER A 276 -0.72 6.33 14.90
N LEU A 277 -1.88 6.46 14.25
CA LEU A 277 -3.16 5.90 14.72
C LEU A 277 -3.27 4.44 14.29
N ASP A 278 -2.88 3.53 15.17
CA ASP A 278 -2.77 2.09 14.90
C ASP A 278 -3.46 1.21 15.96
N SER A 279 -3.15 -0.09 16.00
CA SER A 279 -3.86 -1.05 16.85
C SER A 279 -3.83 -0.72 18.34
N ARG A 280 -2.88 0.12 18.79
CA ARG A 280 -2.89 0.67 20.15
C ARG A 280 -4.19 1.42 20.45
N TYR A 281 -4.83 2.03 19.46
CA TYR A 281 -5.98 2.94 19.63
C TYR A 281 -7.31 2.32 19.17
N TRP A 282 -7.31 1.50 18.11
CA TRP A 282 -8.54 0.93 17.54
C TRP A 282 -8.62 -0.61 17.57
N GLY A 283 -7.60 -1.28 18.13
CA GLY A 283 -7.61 -2.74 18.30
C GLY A 283 -7.11 -3.51 17.07
N PHE A 284 -7.65 -4.71 16.84
CA PHE A 284 -7.05 -5.67 15.91
C PHE A 284 -7.60 -5.57 14.48
N VAL A 285 -6.81 -6.03 13.50
CA VAL A 285 -7.24 -6.16 12.10
C VAL A 285 -7.63 -7.59 11.81
N PRO A 286 -8.90 -7.87 11.44
CA PRO A 286 -9.29 -9.19 10.95
C PRO A 286 -8.59 -9.54 9.63
N GLU A 287 -8.27 -10.81 9.43
CA GLU A 287 -7.62 -11.32 8.20
C GLU A 287 -8.38 -10.97 6.90
N ARG A 288 -9.71 -10.97 6.96
CA ARG A 288 -10.55 -10.59 5.82
C ARG A 288 -10.31 -9.14 5.36
N ASN A 289 -9.85 -8.26 6.24
CA ASN A 289 -9.59 -6.85 5.94
C ASN A 289 -8.25 -6.63 5.21
N LEU A 290 -7.36 -7.62 5.19
CA LEU A 290 -6.03 -7.47 4.56
C LEU A 290 -6.17 -7.32 3.04
N VAL A 291 -5.39 -6.42 2.43
CA VAL A 291 -5.37 -6.21 0.98
C VAL A 291 -4.16 -6.89 0.36
N GLY A 292 -2.99 -6.74 0.97
CA GLY A 292 -1.75 -7.34 0.47
C GLY A 292 -0.50 -6.82 1.17
N LYS A 293 0.65 -7.37 0.80
CA LYS A 293 1.97 -7.01 1.34
C LYS A 293 2.60 -5.89 0.51
N ALA A 294 3.07 -4.82 1.15
CA ALA A 294 3.89 -3.82 0.48
C ALA A 294 5.31 -4.39 0.23
N THR A 295 5.75 -4.39 -1.02
CA THR A 295 7.00 -5.08 -1.44
C THR A 295 8.08 -4.12 -1.93
N ALA A 296 7.70 -3.08 -2.66
CA ALA A 296 8.63 -2.13 -3.24
C ALA A 296 8.05 -0.72 -3.36
N ILE A 297 8.91 0.28 -3.36
CA ILE A 297 8.61 1.65 -3.81
C ILE A 297 9.00 1.71 -5.29
N TRP A 298 8.06 2.01 -6.18
CA TRP A 298 8.31 2.10 -7.63
C TRP A 298 8.43 3.54 -8.14
N MET A 299 7.94 4.51 -7.36
CA MET A 299 8.09 5.94 -7.61
C MET A 299 8.02 6.69 -6.28
N SER A 300 8.68 7.85 -6.18
CA SER A 300 8.57 8.69 -4.98
C SER A 300 8.67 10.16 -5.35
N PHE A 301 7.66 10.93 -4.95
CA PHE A 301 7.66 12.39 -5.08
C PHE A 301 7.89 13.04 -3.73
N GLU A 302 8.68 14.11 -3.72
CA GLU A 302 8.88 14.96 -2.56
C GLU A 302 7.65 15.88 -2.41
N LYS A 303 6.91 15.73 -1.32
CA LYS A 303 5.72 16.53 -0.98
C LYS A 303 5.31 16.39 0.48
N GLN A 304 4.55 17.36 0.98
CA GLN A 304 3.80 17.25 2.23
C GLN A 304 2.35 16.79 2.01
N GLU A 305 1.65 16.54 3.10
CA GLU A 305 0.25 16.13 3.08
C GLU A 305 -0.64 17.22 2.46
N GLY A 306 -1.41 16.85 1.43
CA GLY A 306 -2.28 17.79 0.71
C GLY A 306 -1.58 18.75 -0.25
N GLU A 307 -0.25 18.67 -0.42
CA GLU A 307 0.51 19.57 -1.29
C GLU A 307 0.88 18.97 -2.65
N TRP A 308 1.23 19.83 -3.61
CA TRP A 308 1.80 19.44 -4.89
C TRP A 308 3.26 19.01 -4.72
N PRO A 309 3.75 18.07 -5.54
CA PRO A 309 5.13 17.62 -5.45
C PRO A 309 6.11 18.68 -5.94
N THR A 310 7.22 18.81 -5.21
CA THR A 310 8.32 19.74 -5.48
C THR A 310 9.49 19.06 -6.19
N GLY A 311 9.60 17.73 -6.08
CA GLY A 311 10.71 16.96 -6.62
C GLY A 311 10.45 15.46 -6.71
N VAL A 312 11.46 14.71 -7.15
CA VAL A 312 11.43 13.25 -7.31
C VAL A 312 12.57 12.62 -6.49
N ARG A 313 12.26 11.65 -5.64
CA ARG A 313 13.24 10.94 -4.78
C ARG A 313 13.61 9.58 -5.38
N LEU A 314 14.44 9.59 -6.41
CA LEU A 314 14.83 8.36 -7.13
C LEU A 314 15.59 7.36 -6.24
N SER A 315 16.32 7.83 -5.22
CA SER A 315 17.06 6.99 -4.27
C SER A 315 16.16 6.07 -3.44
N ARG A 316 14.85 6.36 -3.36
CA ARG A 316 13.88 5.56 -2.61
C ARG A 316 13.32 4.38 -3.41
N ILE A 317 13.52 4.34 -4.72
CA ILE A 317 13.01 3.26 -5.57
C ILE A 317 13.74 1.95 -5.22
N GLY A 318 13.00 0.92 -4.82
CA GLY A 318 13.58 -0.34 -4.35
C GLY A 318 12.68 -1.14 -3.42
N GLY A 319 13.23 -2.21 -2.84
CA GLY A 319 12.50 -3.10 -1.92
C GLY A 319 12.26 -2.47 -0.54
N ILE A 320 11.10 -2.75 0.04
CA ILE A 320 10.72 -2.34 1.40
C ILE A 320 11.13 -3.43 2.40
N HIS A 321 11.74 -3.03 3.53
CA HIS A 321 12.12 -3.92 4.63
C HIS A 321 11.70 -3.33 5.99
#